data_AF-A0A9E3S6X0-F1
#
_entry.id   AF-A0A9E3S6X0-F1
#
_cell.length_a   1.000
_cell.length_b   1.000
_cell.length_c   1.000
_cell.angle_alpha   90.00
_cell.angle_beta   90.00
_cell.angle_gamma   90.00
#
_symmetry.space_group_name_H-M   'P 1'
#
loop_
_entity.id
_entity.type
_entity.pdbx_description
1 polymer ?
#
loop_
_entity_poly.entity_id
_entity_poly.type
_entity_poly.pdbx_seq_one_letter_code
_entity_poly.pdbx_strand_id
1 'polypeptide(L)'
;MTKRAISAETAYLFRHALLRDAAYEMQLPSDRAKLHELAFYLIEEAFGGRAPEPPPLDAANPGKFTQHETDAVALELAHHAGLGGTAKGDQASGFGGLRRLYLRRAAEIAVTLPRPLVHRNVSFGRFCRCSVAQ
;
A
#
# COMPACT_ATOMS: atom_id res chain seq x y z
N MET A 1 30.17 2.19 -32.25
CA MET A 1 28.88 2.17 -31.52
C MET A 1 28.25 0.79 -31.67
N THR A 2 28.50 -0.11 -30.72
CA THR A 2 27.88 -1.43 -30.69
C THR A 2 26.46 -1.28 -30.14
N LYS A 3 25.44 -1.51 -30.98
CA LYS A 3 24.06 -1.65 -30.51
C LYS A 3 24.01 -2.86 -29.59
N ARG A 4 23.73 -2.63 -28.29
CA ARG A 4 23.39 -3.72 -27.37
C ARG A 4 22.07 -4.32 -27.86
N ALA A 5 22.11 -5.57 -28.34
CA ALA A 5 20.91 -6.29 -28.73
C ALA A 5 20.06 -6.56 -27.48
N ILE A 6 18.76 -6.23 -27.54
CA ILE A 6 17.79 -6.59 -26.51
C ILE A 6 17.62 -8.11 -26.54
N SER A 7 17.69 -8.77 -25.38
CA SER A 7 17.48 -10.22 -25.32
C SER A 7 16.02 -10.57 -25.59
N ALA A 8 15.76 -11.76 -26.14
CA ALA A 8 14.40 -12.24 -26.39
C ALA A 8 13.57 -12.32 -25.10
N GLU A 9 14.20 -12.68 -23.98
CA GLU A 9 13.57 -12.70 -22.66
C GLU A 9 13.11 -11.31 -22.23
N THR A 10 13.96 -10.28 -22.39
CA THR A 10 13.58 -8.89 -22.06
C THR A 10 12.41 -8.42 -22.93
N ALA A 11 12.43 -8.72 -24.23
CA ALA A 11 11.34 -8.37 -25.12
C ALA A 11 10.02 -9.07 -24.73
N TYR A 12 10.09 -10.34 -24.31
CA TYR A 12 8.95 -11.10 -23.83
C TYR A 12 8.38 -10.52 -22.52
N LEU A 13 9.21 -10.28 -21.52
CA LEU A 13 8.79 -9.72 -20.22
C LEU A 13 8.13 -8.36 -20.38
N PHE A 14 8.71 -7.49 -21.22
CA PHE A 14 8.12 -6.19 -21.51
C PHE A 14 6.75 -6.32 -22.16
N ARG A 15 6.62 -7.14 -23.20
CA ARG A 15 5.33 -7.36 -23.88
C ARG A 15 4.30 -7.95 -22.94
N HIS A 16 4.69 -8.90 -22.10
CA HIS A 16 3.81 -9.51 -21.13
C HIS A 16 3.32 -8.50 -20.09
N ALA A 17 4.22 -7.68 -19.52
CA ALA A 17 3.86 -6.62 -18.58
C ALA A 17 2.87 -5.63 -19.22
N LEU A 18 3.14 -5.15 -20.43
CA LEU A 18 2.23 -4.23 -21.13
C LEU A 18 0.85 -4.83 -21.38
N LEU A 19 0.79 -6.08 -21.87
CA LEU A 19 -0.49 -6.74 -22.13
C LEU A 19 -1.26 -7.00 -20.83
N ARG A 20 -0.56 -7.30 -19.73
CA ARG A 20 -1.16 -7.47 -18.41
C ARG A 20 -1.74 -6.16 -17.89
N ASP A 21 -1.01 -5.05 -18.00
CA ASP A 21 -1.48 -3.74 -17.55
C ASP A 21 -2.71 -3.30 -18.34
N ALA A 22 -2.70 -3.50 -19.67
CA ALA A 22 -3.86 -3.23 -20.51
C ALA A 22 -5.07 -4.11 -20.14
N ALA A 23 -4.85 -5.40 -19.90
CA ALA A 23 -5.90 -6.32 -19.47
C ALA A 23 -6.47 -5.93 -18.10
N TYR A 24 -5.64 -5.47 -17.18
CA TYR A 24 -6.05 -5.00 -15.86
C TYR A 24 -6.94 -3.76 -15.98
N GLU A 25 -6.56 -2.76 -16.78
CA GLU A 25 -7.37 -1.55 -16.96
C GLU A 25 -8.70 -1.81 -17.67
N MET A 26 -8.81 -2.86 -18.49
CA MET A 26 -10.07 -3.28 -19.13
C MET A 26 -11.04 -4.01 -18.19
N GLN A 27 -10.64 -4.38 -16.97
CA GLN A 27 -11.54 -5.03 -16.02
C GLN A 27 -12.67 -4.09 -15.59
N LEU A 28 -13.81 -4.69 -15.20
CA LEU A 28 -14.93 -3.94 -14.64
C LEU A 28 -14.47 -3.15 -13.40
N PRO A 29 -14.85 -1.87 -13.24
CA PRO A 29 -14.43 -1.06 -12.11
C PRO A 29 -14.77 -1.70 -10.75
N SER A 30 -15.90 -2.41 -10.66
CA SER A 30 -16.31 -3.14 -9.45
C SER A 30 -15.38 -4.28 -9.08
N ASP A 31 -14.82 -5.00 -10.06
CA ASP A 31 -13.92 -6.12 -9.79
C ASP A 31 -12.52 -5.63 -9.44
N ARG A 32 -12.06 -4.56 -10.08
CA ARG A 32 -10.84 -3.85 -9.65
C ARG A 32 -10.94 -3.33 -8.22
N ALA A 33 -12.07 -2.72 -7.85
CA ALA A 33 -12.28 -2.24 -6.49
C ALA A 33 -12.14 -3.39 -5.47
N LYS A 34 -12.76 -4.56 -5.70
CA LYS A 34 -12.60 -5.74 -4.84
C LYS A 34 -11.14 -6.20 -4.70
N LEU A 35 -10.36 -6.13 -5.78
CA LEU A 35 -8.92 -6.45 -5.72
C LEU A 35 -8.16 -5.44 -4.84
N HIS A 36 -8.53 -4.15 -4.88
CA HIS A 36 -7.93 -3.16 -3.99
C HIS A 36 -8.37 -3.32 -2.53
N GLU A 37 -9.61 -3.74 -2.28
CA GLU A 37 -10.08 -4.11 -0.93
C GLU A 37 -9.28 -5.31 -0.39
N LEU A 38 -9.11 -6.35 -1.20
CA LEU A 38 -8.31 -7.52 -0.81
C LEU A 38 -6.85 -7.13 -0.54
N ALA A 39 -6.24 -6.34 -1.43
CA ALA A 39 -4.87 -5.86 -1.26
C ALA A 39 -4.73 -5.04 0.03
N PHE A 40 -5.70 -4.18 0.34
CA PHE A 40 -5.74 -3.45 1.60
C PHE A 40 -5.68 -4.40 2.81
N TYR A 41 -6.55 -5.42 2.86
CA TYR A 41 -6.59 -6.36 3.99
C TYR A 41 -5.28 -7.16 4.12
N LEU A 42 -4.72 -7.64 3.02
CA LEU A 42 -3.46 -8.39 3.03
C LEU A 42 -2.29 -7.54 3.50
N ILE A 43 -2.21 -6.26 3.09
CA ILE A 43 -1.17 -5.34 3.56
C ILE A 43 -1.39 -5.00 5.04
N GLU A 44 -2.63 -4.72 5.46
CA GLU A 44 -2.95 -4.45 6.87
C GLU A 44 -2.54 -5.63 7.76
N GLU A 45 -2.88 -6.85 7.37
CA GLU A 45 -2.51 -8.08 8.09
C GLU A 45 -0.99 -8.32 8.11
N ALA A 46 -0.30 -8.11 6.98
CA ALA A 46 1.15 -8.32 6.89
C ALA A 46 1.98 -7.37 7.78
N PHE A 47 1.41 -6.22 8.18
CA PHE A 47 2.05 -5.21 9.02
C PHE A 47 1.44 -5.14 10.43
N GLY A 48 1.02 -6.29 10.98
CA GLY A 48 0.60 -6.40 12.38
C GLY A 48 -0.85 -6.02 12.64
N GLY A 49 -1.65 -5.81 11.59
CA GLY A 49 -3.07 -5.53 11.67
C GLY A 49 -3.42 -4.04 11.70
N ARG A 50 -4.66 -3.77 12.12
CA ARG A 50 -5.25 -2.43 12.04
C ARG A 50 -4.56 -1.46 13.01
N ALA A 51 -4.09 -0.34 12.47
CA ALA A 51 -3.56 0.74 13.29
C ALA A 51 -4.63 1.33 14.22
N PRO A 52 -4.27 1.72 15.45
CA PRO A 52 -5.18 2.44 16.33
C PRO A 52 -5.52 3.82 15.77
N GLU A 53 -6.71 4.30 16.12
CA GLU A 53 -7.16 5.64 15.75
C GLU A 53 -6.28 6.69 16.46
N PRO A 54 -5.72 7.66 15.72
CA PRO A 54 -4.92 8.71 16.31
C PRO A 54 -5.79 9.65 17.17
N PRO A 55 -5.22 10.24 18.24
CA PRO A 55 -5.96 11.10 19.16
C PRO A 55 -6.64 12.28 18.44
N PRO A 56 -7.82 12.76 18.86
CA PRO A 56 -8.50 13.86 18.16
C PRO A 56 -7.63 15.12 18.03
N LEU A 57 -7.64 15.77 16.86
CA LEU A 57 -6.88 17.01 16.63
C LEU A 57 -7.47 18.20 17.39
N ASP A 58 -8.79 18.22 17.56
CA ASP A 58 -9.53 19.32 18.18
C ASP A 58 -9.53 19.26 19.72
N ALA A 59 -8.83 18.29 20.31
CA ALA A 59 -8.70 18.19 21.76
C ALA A 59 -7.82 19.33 22.30
N ALA A 60 -8.23 19.95 23.42
CA ALA A 60 -7.48 21.03 24.07
C ALA A 60 -6.04 20.60 24.48
N ASN A 61 -5.83 19.31 24.65
CA ASN A 61 -4.51 18.70 24.83
C ASN A 61 -4.50 17.36 24.07
N PRO A 62 -4.14 17.34 22.78
CA PRO A 62 -4.15 16.10 22.01
C PRO A 62 -3.12 15.13 22.58
N GLY A 63 -3.51 13.85 22.68
CA GLY A 63 -2.59 12.79 23.08
C GLY A 63 -1.39 12.68 22.13
N LYS A 64 -0.29 12.07 22.60
CA LYS A 64 0.89 11.85 21.75
C LYS A 64 0.55 10.85 20.63
N PHE A 65 0.97 11.16 19.40
CA PHE A 65 0.90 10.22 18.30
C PHE A 65 1.84 9.03 18.56
N THR A 66 1.29 7.82 18.53
CA THR A 66 2.05 6.58 18.67
C THR A 66 2.24 5.94 17.31
N GLN A 67 3.51 5.70 16.95
CA GLN A 67 3.86 5.01 15.72
C GLN A 67 3.40 3.55 15.75
N HIS A 68 3.01 3.03 14.59
CA HIS A 68 2.51 1.68 14.35
C HIS A 68 3.24 1.06 13.16
N GLU A 69 3.29 -0.26 13.03
CA GLU A 69 4.04 -0.92 11.95
C GLU A 69 3.52 -0.59 10.54
N THR A 70 2.20 -0.44 10.39
CA THR A 70 1.55 -0.01 9.14
C THR A 70 1.91 1.42 8.70
N ASP A 71 2.57 2.20 9.54
CA ASP A 71 3.00 3.57 9.22
C ASP A 71 3.94 3.63 8.01
N ALA A 72 4.78 2.60 7.84
CA ALA A 72 5.69 2.47 6.70
C ALA A 72 4.96 2.36 5.35
N VAL A 73 3.71 1.87 5.37
CA VAL A 73 2.86 1.63 4.19
C VAL A 73 1.54 2.40 4.26
N ALA A 74 1.44 3.41 5.12
CA ALA A 74 0.19 4.13 5.36
C ALA A 74 -0.35 4.82 4.09
N LEU A 75 0.52 5.36 3.23
CA LEU A 75 0.10 5.93 1.95
C LEU A 75 -0.48 4.88 1.00
N GLU A 76 0.15 3.71 0.92
CA GLU A 76 -0.34 2.60 0.08
C GLU A 76 -1.68 2.08 0.60
N LEU A 77 -1.82 1.90 1.92
CA LEU A 77 -3.10 1.52 2.53
C LEU A 77 -4.20 2.54 2.27
N ALA A 78 -3.89 3.84 2.37
CA ALA A 78 -4.84 4.89 2.03
C ALA A 78 -5.24 4.88 0.54
N HIS A 79 -4.28 4.62 -0.35
CA HIS A 79 -4.53 4.51 -1.77
C HIS A 79 -5.43 3.32 -2.11
N HIS A 80 -5.12 2.13 -1.60
CA HIS A 80 -5.95 0.94 -1.77
C HIS A 80 -7.34 1.09 -1.15
N ALA A 81 -7.45 1.69 0.03
CA ALA A 81 -8.74 1.99 0.64
C ALA A 81 -9.58 2.96 -0.21
N GLY A 82 -8.93 3.93 -0.85
CA GLY A 82 -9.59 4.85 -1.78
C GLY A 82 -10.13 4.15 -3.02
N LEU A 83 -9.34 3.26 -3.62
CA LEU A 83 -9.75 2.53 -4.82
C LEU A 83 -10.81 1.46 -4.51
N GLY A 84 -10.69 0.75 -3.38
CA GLY A 84 -11.69 -0.21 -2.92
C GLY A 84 -13.06 0.43 -2.63
N GLY A 85 -13.08 1.60 -1.98
CA GLY A 85 -14.31 2.31 -1.68
C GLY A 85 -15.06 2.92 -2.87
N THR A 86 -14.55 2.79 -4.10
CA THR A 86 -15.24 3.30 -5.30
C THR A 86 -16.31 2.35 -5.85
N ALA A 87 -16.33 1.09 -5.40
CA ALA A 87 -17.43 0.18 -5.71
C ALA A 87 -18.73 0.71 -5.09
N LYS A 88 -19.75 0.99 -5.91
CA LYS A 88 -21.10 1.30 -5.43
C LYS A 88 -21.69 0.07 -4.72
N GLY A 89 -21.70 0.08 -3.38
CA GLY A 89 -22.32 -0.92 -2.51
C GLY A 89 -22.25 -0.50 -1.03
N ASP A 90 -23.06 -1.12 -0.18
CA ASP A 90 -23.21 -0.78 1.26
C ASP A 90 -21.89 -0.78 2.06
N GLN A 91 -20.88 -1.52 1.59
CA GLN A 91 -19.55 -1.62 2.20
C GLN A 91 -18.63 -0.42 1.91
N ALA A 92 -19.02 0.49 1.00
CA ALA A 92 -18.27 1.71 0.70
C ALA A 92 -18.14 2.66 1.92
N SER A 93 -19.04 2.52 2.90
CA SER A 93 -19.07 3.35 4.11
C SER A 93 -17.83 3.16 5.01
N GLY A 94 -17.25 1.96 5.06
CA GLY A 94 -16.09 1.65 5.92
C GLY A 94 -14.76 2.16 5.36
N PHE A 95 -14.54 1.99 4.06
CA PHE A 95 -13.25 2.33 3.42
C PHE A 95 -12.97 3.83 3.36
N GLY A 96 -14.01 4.67 3.33
CA GLY A 96 -13.85 6.11 3.47
C GLY A 96 -13.21 6.51 4.81
N GLY A 97 -13.58 5.82 5.90
CA GLY A 97 -12.97 6.00 7.22
C GLY A 97 -11.51 5.53 7.25
N LEU A 98 -11.24 4.34 6.69
CA LEU A 98 -9.90 3.76 6.63
C LEU A 98 -8.94 4.62 5.81
N ARG A 99 -9.40 5.14 4.67
CA ARG A 99 -8.60 6.08 3.87
C ARG A 99 -8.21 7.32 4.67
N ARG A 100 -9.14 7.93 5.41
CA ARG A 100 -8.86 9.10 6.24
C ARG A 100 -7.87 8.77 7.36
N LEU A 101 -8.05 7.62 8.03
CA LEU A 101 -7.15 7.13 9.06
C LEU A 101 -5.70 7.06 8.54
N TYR A 102 -5.48 6.33 7.44
CA TYR A 102 -4.13 6.10 6.94
C TYR A 102 -3.50 7.34 6.28
N LEU A 103 -4.29 8.22 5.65
CA LEU A 103 -3.80 9.53 5.20
C LEU A 103 -3.33 10.39 6.37
N ARG A 104 -4.10 10.41 7.46
CA ARG A 104 -3.73 11.15 8.65
C ARG A 104 -2.42 10.60 9.24
N ARG A 105 -2.31 9.27 9.40
CA ARG A 105 -1.08 8.65 9.90
C ARG A 105 0.13 8.98 9.01
N ALA A 106 -0.02 8.86 7.68
CA ALA A 106 1.01 9.26 6.72
C ALA A 106 1.48 10.71 6.89
N ALA A 107 0.54 11.64 7.12
CA ALA A 107 0.86 13.04 7.37
C ALA A 107 1.63 13.24 8.70
N GLU A 108 1.19 12.60 9.78
CA GLU A 108 1.85 12.69 11.11
C GLU A 108 3.31 12.19 11.04
N ILE A 109 3.55 11.09 10.32
CA ILE A 109 4.90 10.55 10.10
C ILE A 109 5.76 11.52 9.29
N ALA A 110 5.19 12.09 8.21
CA ALA A 110 5.89 13.03 7.34
C ALA A 110 6.27 14.33 8.05
N VAL A 111 5.48 14.76 9.05
CA VAL A 111 5.78 15.90 9.92
C VAL A 111 6.83 15.54 10.97
N THR A 112 6.72 14.34 11.56
CA THR A 112 7.57 13.92 12.69
C THR A 112 8.98 13.51 12.26
N LEU A 113 9.13 12.91 11.07
CA LEU A 113 10.43 12.46 10.57
C LEU A 113 11.08 13.56 9.73
N PRO A 114 12.32 13.99 10.03
CA PRO A 114 13.09 14.79 9.09
C PRO A 114 13.29 13.95 7.84
N ARG A 115 12.81 14.44 6.68
CA ARG A 115 12.86 13.73 5.39
C ARG A 115 14.20 13.02 5.20
N PRO A 116 14.27 11.68 5.15
CA PRO A 116 15.36 11.05 4.44
C PRO A 116 15.04 11.16 2.95
N LEU A 117 16.04 11.62 2.19
CA LEU A 117 16.00 11.71 0.75
C LEU A 117 15.50 10.39 0.13
N VAL A 118 14.55 10.56 -0.79
CA VAL A 118 14.21 9.67 -1.90
C VAL A 118 15.33 8.67 -2.19
N HIS A 119 15.01 7.37 -2.01
CA HIS A 119 15.70 6.15 -2.46
C HIS A 119 15.75 5.09 -1.35
N ARG A 120 14.59 4.55 -0.97
CA ARG A 120 14.56 3.16 -0.46
C ARG A 120 13.96 2.28 -1.54
N ASN A 121 14.86 1.62 -2.28
CA ASN A 121 14.55 0.35 -2.91
C ASN A 121 13.87 -0.51 -1.84
N VAL A 122 12.61 -0.84 -2.07
CA VAL A 122 11.89 -1.83 -1.26
C VAL A 122 12.53 -3.18 -1.60
N SER A 123 13.59 -3.52 -0.87
CA SER A 123 14.18 -4.84 -0.88
C SER A 123 13.20 -5.79 -0.19
N PHE A 124 12.24 -6.27 -0.96
CA PHE A 124 11.43 -7.44 -0.66
C PHE A 124 12.38 -8.64 -0.51
N GLY A 125 12.80 -8.96 0.72
CA GLY A 125 13.70 -10.09 0.92
C GLY A 125 14.38 -10.11 2.28
N ARG A 126 13.66 -10.59 3.29
CA ARG A 126 14.19 -11.39 4.43
C ARG A 126 13.08 -11.66 5.44
N PHE A 127 12.13 -12.53 5.09
CA PHE A 127 11.37 -13.28 6.09
C PHE A 127 11.21 -14.72 5.60
N CYS A 128 12.27 -15.49 5.77
CA CYS A 128 12.19 -16.95 5.87
C CYS A 128 13.42 -17.42 6.65
N ARG A 129 13.33 -17.42 7.99
CA ARG A 129 14.22 -18.23 8.84
C ARG A 129 13.44 -19.49 9.19
N CYS A 130 13.54 -20.53 8.36
CA CYS A 130 13.29 -21.88 8.82
C CYS A 130 14.51 -22.32 9.63
N SER A 131 14.35 -22.38 10.95
CA SER A 131 15.26 -23.06 11.85
C SER A 131 15.01 -24.57 11.71
N VAL A 132 15.89 -25.28 11.01
CA VAL A 132 15.96 -26.75 11.08
C VAL A 132 17.09 -27.09 12.04
N ALA A 133 16.74 -27.53 13.24
CA ALA A 133 17.67 -28.13 14.17
C ALA A 133 17.98 -29.56 13.68
N GLN A 134 19.28 -29.89 13.60
CA GLN A 134 19.79 -31.25 13.49
C GLN A 134 19.81 -31.91 14.86
#